data_AF-A0A938B2H7-F1
#
_entry.id   AF-A0A938B2H7-F1
#
_cell.length_a   1.000
_cell.length_b   1.000
_cell.length_c   1.000
_cell.angle_alpha   90.00
_cell.angle_beta   90.00
_cell.angle_gamma   90.00
#
_symmetry.space_group_name_H-M   'P 1'
#
loop_
_entity.id
_entity.type
_entity.pdbx_description
1 polymer ?
#
loop_
_entity_poly.entity_id
_entity_poly.type
_entity_poly.pdbx_seq_one_letter_code
_entity_poly.pdbx_strand_id
1 'polypeptide(L)'
;MTLHQPVHHLSPSVQPKGPDRTLIMPDGQTQVNSQRRARHGLAARLRRPGVRLLGLLLGCFGCVACTGGDDDKAANWVRDWHAVALHAIALDHTPVASGDPRVFGEQLGPLRTSRALAITHIAIFDVVNAIVGRYQSYTRLPPAPPDTSLKAAIAQAAHDTLVALFPSQAASLNERLRTSLAALQDRTGAAAGIELGQRAARAILAQRARDGAQHEEPRVGIEFLPGTAPGLWRPDPLSQGRLALGARWSEVTPFVLQSAAQFRLGPPPALTSPEYAAAFHEVQRLGGDGLLTPTLRTLEETVIGLFWAYDGTPGLGPPPRLYNQIALIIATQQGADVVQLAR
;
A
#
# COMPACT_ATOMS: atom_id res chain seq x y z
N MET A 1 -8.41 -31.02 85.31
CA MET A 1 -7.38 -30.89 84.26
C MET A 1 -7.85 -29.77 83.34
N THR A 2 -7.69 -28.48 83.65
CA THR A 2 -6.47 -27.75 84.13
C THR A 2 -5.28 -28.03 83.19
N LEU A 3 -4.64 -27.04 82.53
CA LEU A 3 -4.61 -25.58 82.70
C LEU A 3 -4.39 -24.80 81.37
N HIS A 4 -4.99 -23.59 81.31
CA HIS A 4 -4.53 -22.27 80.78
C HIS A 4 -3.65 -22.11 79.50
N GLN A 5 -3.60 -20.94 78.84
CA GLN A 5 -4.57 -19.87 78.46
C GLN A 5 -3.78 -18.75 77.70
N PRO A 6 -4.46 -17.77 77.07
CA PRO A 6 -3.95 -16.47 76.58
C PRO A 6 -2.80 -15.76 77.33
N VAL A 7 -2.32 -14.57 76.94
CA VAL A 7 -2.99 -13.38 76.34
C VAL A 7 -1.94 -12.54 75.55
N HIS A 8 -2.16 -11.35 74.95
CA HIS A 8 -3.25 -10.36 74.97
C HIS A 8 -3.29 -9.53 73.66
N HIS A 9 -4.06 -8.43 73.64
CA HIS A 9 -4.10 -7.39 72.60
C HIS A 9 -3.35 -6.11 73.03
N LEU A 10 -3.09 -5.16 72.10
CA LEU A 10 -3.66 -3.78 72.14
C LEU A 10 -3.26 -2.92 70.90
N SER A 11 -4.17 -2.04 70.51
CA SER A 11 -3.98 -0.82 69.70
C SER A 11 -4.54 0.37 70.54
N PRO A 12 -4.56 1.67 70.15
CA PRO A 12 -4.13 2.30 68.88
C PRO A 12 -3.39 3.69 69.03
N SER A 13 -3.15 4.34 67.89
CA SER A 13 -3.13 5.82 67.66
C SER A 13 -2.02 6.74 68.21
N VAL A 14 -1.44 7.57 67.33
CA VAL A 14 -1.47 9.07 67.32
C VAL A 14 -0.34 9.64 66.42
N GLN A 15 -0.64 10.68 65.62
CA GLN A 15 0.35 11.45 64.82
C GLN A 15 0.93 12.66 65.59
N PRO A 16 2.02 13.28 65.09
CA PRO A 16 1.89 14.69 64.72
C PRO A 16 2.65 15.18 63.45
N LYS A 17 1.89 15.85 62.56
CA LYS A 17 2.16 17.13 61.86
C LYS A 17 3.60 17.56 61.43
N GLY A 18 3.79 17.61 60.10
CA GLY A 18 4.22 18.81 59.35
C GLY A 18 5.73 19.07 59.13
N PRO A 19 6.12 20.06 58.29
CA PRO A 19 5.26 20.99 57.54
C PRO A 19 5.30 20.85 55.99
N ASP A 20 4.37 21.57 55.37
CA ASP A 20 4.08 21.66 53.94
C ASP A 20 5.02 22.64 53.20
N ARG A 21 5.26 22.44 51.89
CA ARG A 21 5.93 23.42 51.00
C ARG A 21 5.40 23.35 49.55
N THR A 22 4.27 24.01 49.34
CA THR A 22 3.78 24.45 48.04
C THR A 22 4.80 25.36 47.34
N LEU A 23 5.14 25.06 46.08
CA LEU A 23 5.93 25.96 45.22
C LEU A 23 4.98 26.69 44.26
N ILE A 24 4.71 27.95 44.58
CA ILE A 24 3.90 28.87 43.77
C ILE A 24 4.83 29.57 42.75
N MET A 25 4.45 29.54 41.47
CA MET A 25 5.06 30.35 40.42
C MET A 25 4.50 31.78 40.47
N PRO A 26 5.33 32.83 40.46
CA PRO A 26 4.86 34.22 40.33
C PRO A 26 4.88 34.68 38.86
N ASP A 27 3.78 35.32 38.43
CA ASP A 27 3.79 36.20 37.26
C ASP A 27 4.60 37.47 37.54
N GLY A 28 5.22 38.04 36.50
CA GLY A 28 5.98 39.28 36.59
C GLY A 28 6.37 39.85 35.24
N GLN A 29 5.52 40.71 34.67
CA GLN A 29 5.88 41.47 33.46
C GLN A 29 6.89 42.57 33.78
N THR A 30 7.82 42.84 32.85
CA THR A 30 8.26 44.23 32.59
C THR A 30 8.73 44.40 31.16
N GLN A 31 8.14 45.37 30.44
CA GLN A 31 8.61 45.82 29.13
C GLN A 31 9.76 46.83 29.30
N VAL A 32 10.80 46.79 28.45
CA VAL A 32 11.44 48.01 27.91
C VAL A 32 11.95 47.76 26.48
N ASN A 33 11.37 48.49 25.52
CA ASN A 33 11.98 49.20 24.38
C ASN A 33 13.49 48.96 24.05
N SER A 34 13.95 48.93 22.79
CA SER A 34 13.57 49.82 21.67
C SER A 34 14.11 49.38 20.30
N GLN A 35 13.64 50.05 19.25
CA GLN A 35 14.02 49.88 17.84
C GLN A 35 15.43 50.42 17.51
N ARG A 36 16.13 49.84 16.50
CA ARG A 36 16.47 50.55 15.24
C ARG A 36 17.15 49.67 14.17
N ARG A 37 16.88 50.01 12.90
CA ARG A 37 17.60 49.59 11.67
C ARG A 37 18.94 50.39 11.57
N ALA A 38 19.91 50.17 10.67
CA ALA A 38 19.89 49.58 9.33
C ALA A 38 21.31 49.34 8.73
N ARG A 39 21.38 48.50 7.69
CA ARG A 39 22.24 48.58 6.47
C ARG A 39 23.78 48.68 6.58
N HIS A 40 24.47 47.64 6.10
CA HIS A 40 25.30 47.58 4.87
C HIS A 40 25.68 46.08 4.66
N GLY A 41 25.96 45.52 3.48
CA GLY A 41 26.05 46.11 2.15
C GLY A 41 27.28 45.61 1.38
N LEU A 42 27.35 44.33 0.98
CA LEU A 42 28.35 43.87 0.01
C LEU A 42 27.85 42.69 -0.83
N ALA A 43 28.09 42.74 -2.14
CA ALA A 43 27.71 41.70 -3.09
C ALA A 43 28.91 40.80 -3.40
N ALA A 44 28.70 39.48 -3.42
CA ALA A 44 29.65 38.50 -3.94
C ALA A 44 28.98 37.63 -5.01
N ARG A 45 29.40 37.79 -6.27
CA ARG A 45 28.97 36.91 -7.37
C ARG A 45 29.80 35.63 -7.32
N LEU A 46 29.17 34.48 -7.09
CA LEU A 46 29.76 33.17 -7.35
C LEU A 46 29.00 32.47 -8.48
N ARG A 47 29.66 32.30 -9.62
CA ARG A 47 29.18 31.47 -10.74
C ARG A 47 29.21 30.00 -10.29
N ARG A 48 28.09 29.29 -10.44
CA ARG A 48 28.06 27.81 -10.39
C ARG A 48 28.05 27.25 -11.82
N PRO A 49 28.90 26.26 -12.17
CA PRO A 49 28.72 25.50 -13.39
C PRO A 49 27.44 24.64 -13.28
N GLY A 50 26.75 24.45 -14.40
CA GLY A 50 25.40 23.88 -14.39
C GLY A 50 25.37 22.36 -14.32
N VAL A 51 24.59 21.83 -13.38
CA VAL A 51 23.99 20.49 -13.49
C VAL A 51 22.62 20.69 -14.15
N ARG A 52 22.46 20.27 -15.40
CA ARG A 52 21.15 20.24 -16.08
C ARG A 52 20.36 19.05 -15.53
N LEU A 53 19.63 19.26 -14.45
CA LEU A 53 18.58 18.33 -14.03
C LEU A 53 17.49 18.33 -15.11
N LEU A 54 17.24 17.18 -15.74
CA LEU A 54 16.24 17.03 -16.80
C LEU A 54 14.84 17.02 -16.17
N GLY A 55 14.32 18.19 -15.81
CA GLY A 55 12.93 18.35 -15.42
C GLY A 55 12.01 18.24 -16.63
N LEU A 56 11.33 17.10 -16.77
CA LEU A 56 10.28 16.91 -17.79
C LEU A 56 8.94 16.49 -17.16
N LEU A 57 8.41 17.35 -16.27
CA LEU A 57 7.03 17.31 -15.81
C LEU A 57 6.43 18.72 -15.89
N LEU A 58 6.09 19.14 -17.11
CA LEU A 58 5.08 20.17 -17.35
C LEU A 58 4.21 19.70 -18.52
N GLY A 59 2.90 19.70 -18.31
CA GLY A 59 1.95 19.13 -19.26
C GLY A 59 1.80 19.99 -20.51
N CYS A 60 1.84 19.35 -21.67
CA CYS A 60 1.20 19.89 -22.86
C CYS A 60 -0.28 19.48 -22.85
N PHE A 61 -1.15 20.40 -22.46
CA PHE A 61 -2.55 20.38 -22.87
C PHE A 61 -2.61 20.66 -24.38
N GLY A 62 -2.28 19.64 -25.18
CA GLY A 62 -2.35 19.68 -26.63
C GLY A 62 -3.54 18.87 -27.10
N CYS A 63 -4.59 19.53 -27.60
CA CYS A 63 -5.69 18.86 -28.27
C CYS A 63 -5.21 18.20 -29.57
N VAL A 64 -4.81 16.94 -29.49
CA VAL A 64 -4.81 16.06 -30.66
C VAL A 64 -6.16 15.34 -30.67
N ALA A 65 -7.06 15.83 -31.52
CA ALA A 65 -8.30 15.14 -31.82
C ALA A 65 -8.02 13.94 -32.72
N CYS A 66 -7.38 12.90 -32.17
CA CYS A 66 -7.49 11.56 -32.73
C CYS A 66 -8.96 11.14 -32.62
N THR A 67 -9.57 10.75 -33.73
CA THR A 67 -10.89 10.11 -33.76
C THR A 67 -10.75 8.69 -33.21
N GLY A 68 -10.57 8.59 -31.89
CA GLY A 68 -10.47 7.32 -31.20
C GLY A 68 -11.81 6.57 -31.30
N GLY A 69 -11.73 5.29 -31.66
CA GLY A 69 -12.89 4.42 -31.75
C GLY A 69 -13.58 4.25 -30.41
N ASP A 70 -14.75 3.61 -30.39
CA ASP A 70 -15.41 3.32 -29.10
C ASP A 70 -14.59 2.38 -28.21
N ASP A 71 -13.66 1.60 -28.79
CA ASP A 71 -12.66 0.80 -28.09
C ASP A 71 -11.63 1.66 -27.33
N ASP A 72 -11.10 2.74 -27.92
CA ASP A 72 -10.21 3.67 -27.22
C ASP A 72 -10.93 4.33 -26.03
N LYS A 73 -12.20 4.68 -26.24
CA LYS A 73 -13.08 5.23 -25.20
C LYS A 73 -13.40 4.20 -24.11
N ALA A 74 -13.39 2.90 -24.41
CA ALA A 74 -13.59 1.83 -23.43
C ALA A 74 -12.29 1.47 -22.69
N ALA A 75 -11.14 1.48 -23.36
CA ALA A 75 -9.84 1.29 -22.74
C ALA A 75 -9.58 2.33 -21.64
N ASN A 76 -10.02 3.57 -21.84
CA ASN A 76 -9.96 4.61 -20.81
C ASN A 76 -10.71 4.25 -19.51
N TRP A 77 -11.79 3.47 -19.57
CA TRP A 77 -12.48 3.02 -18.36
C TRP A 77 -11.67 1.99 -17.58
N VAL A 78 -10.88 1.15 -18.27
CA VAL A 78 -9.91 0.26 -17.61
C VAL A 78 -8.80 1.07 -16.94
N ARG A 79 -8.24 2.08 -17.64
CA ARG A 79 -7.22 3.00 -17.08
C ARG A 79 -7.76 3.75 -15.85
N ASP A 80 -8.98 4.25 -15.93
CA ASP A 80 -9.65 5.01 -14.87
C ASP A 80 -9.86 4.19 -13.60
N TRP A 81 -10.33 2.94 -13.74
CA TRP A 81 -10.57 2.05 -12.59
C TRP A 81 -9.30 1.39 -12.05
N HIS A 82 -8.28 1.19 -12.89
CA HIS A 82 -6.92 0.89 -12.43
C HIS A 82 -6.38 2.02 -11.54
N ALA A 83 -6.54 3.29 -11.95
CA ALA A 83 -6.15 4.43 -11.12
C ALA A 83 -6.92 4.50 -9.78
N VAL A 84 -8.20 4.10 -9.74
CA VAL A 84 -8.96 3.94 -8.48
C VAL A 84 -8.32 2.87 -7.60
N ALA A 85 -8.01 1.69 -8.14
CA ALA A 85 -7.37 0.61 -7.38
C ALA A 85 -6.02 1.07 -6.79
N LEU A 86 -5.17 1.73 -7.58
CA LEU A 86 -3.89 2.28 -7.10
C LEU A 86 -4.05 3.40 -6.07
N HIS A 87 -5.17 4.14 -6.08
CA HIS A 87 -5.48 5.12 -5.06
C HIS A 87 -5.96 4.46 -3.76
N ALA A 88 -6.85 3.46 -3.85
CA ALA A 88 -7.34 2.71 -2.69
C ALA A 88 -6.19 2.04 -1.92
N ILE A 89 -5.21 1.48 -2.64
CA ILE A 89 -3.98 0.91 -2.08
C ILE A 89 -3.11 1.96 -1.38
N ALA A 90 -2.98 3.16 -1.96
CA ALA A 90 -2.21 4.24 -1.34
C ALA A 90 -2.89 4.74 -0.05
N LEU A 91 -4.22 4.82 -0.03
CA LEU A 91 -5.00 5.13 1.17
C LEU A 91 -4.89 4.04 2.24
N ASP A 92 -4.91 2.76 1.85
CA ASP A 92 -4.77 1.61 2.74
C ASP A 92 -3.43 1.59 3.50
N HIS A 93 -2.38 2.10 2.86
CA HIS A 93 -1.03 2.26 3.41
C HIS A 93 -0.80 3.64 4.07
N THR A 94 -1.86 4.45 4.23
CA THR A 94 -1.79 5.77 4.87
C THR A 94 -2.44 5.71 6.25
N PRO A 95 -1.69 5.90 7.36
CA PRO A 95 -2.25 5.95 8.71
C PRO A 95 -3.43 6.91 8.81
N VAL A 96 -4.47 6.47 9.50
CA VAL A 96 -5.73 7.19 9.61
C VAL A 96 -5.66 8.26 10.69
N ALA A 97 -6.11 9.47 10.38
CA ALA A 97 -6.18 10.56 11.34
C ALA A 97 -7.38 10.38 12.29
N SER A 98 -7.37 11.06 13.44
CA SER A 98 -8.52 11.06 14.34
C SER A 98 -9.77 11.60 13.63
N GLY A 99 -10.85 10.82 13.63
CA GLY A 99 -12.11 11.15 12.92
C GLY A 99 -12.18 10.70 11.45
N ASP A 100 -11.11 10.11 10.90
CA ASP A 100 -11.16 9.44 9.60
C ASP A 100 -11.86 8.07 9.75
N PRO A 101 -12.91 7.76 8.97
CA PRO A 101 -13.65 6.51 9.08
C PRO A 101 -12.95 5.29 8.47
N ARG A 102 -11.80 5.49 7.80
CA ARG A 102 -11.05 4.39 7.17
C ARG A 102 -10.42 3.46 8.21
N VAL A 103 -10.18 2.21 7.80
CA VAL A 103 -9.36 1.24 8.52
C VAL A 103 -7.98 1.25 7.87
N PHE A 104 -6.92 1.25 8.69
CA PHE A 104 -5.55 1.14 8.19
C PHE A 104 -5.19 -0.33 7.94
N GLY A 105 -4.77 -0.64 6.71
CA GLY A 105 -4.15 -1.92 6.38
C GLY A 105 -5.10 -3.10 6.13
N GLU A 106 -6.22 -2.88 5.46
CA GLU A 106 -7.15 -3.92 4.99
C GLU A 106 -6.48 -4.88 3.98
N GLN A 107 -5.57 -4.38 3.14
CA GLN A 107 -4.73 -5.18 2.21
C GLN A 107 -3.23 -4.85 2.38
N LEU A 108 -2.80 -4.66 3.62
CA LEU A 108 -1.46 -4.18 3.97
C LEU A 108 -0.32 -5.05 3.40
N GLY A 109 0.70 -4.37 2.90
CA GLY A 109 1.94 -4.97 2.43
C GLY A 109 1.88 -5.49 0.98
N PRO A 110 3.05 -5.81 0.40
CA PRO A 110 3.16 -6.20 -1.01
C PRO A 110 2.31 -7.41 -1.37
N LEU A 111 2.22 -8.38 -0.47
CA LEU A 111 1.60 -9.68 -0.73
C LEU A 111 0.07 -9.54 -0.88
N ARG A 112 -0.61 -8.93 0.09
CA ARG A 112 -2.06 -8.65 0.04
C ARG A 112 -2.42 -7.68 -1.07
N THR A 113 -1.62 -6.63 -1.27
CA THR A 113 -1.85 -5.70 -2.39
C THR A 113 -1.74 -6.37 -3.75
N SER A 114 -0.77 -7.26 -3.98
CA SER A 114 -0.66 -7.99 -5.25
C SER A 114 -1.88 -8.86 -5.53
N ARG A 115 -2.42 -9.52 -4.49
CA ARG A 115 -3.65 -10.30 -4.54
C ARG A 115 -4.88 -9.43 -4.81
N ALA A 116 -5.00 -8.28 -4.16
CA ALA A 116 -6.10 -7.33 -4.36
C ALA A 116 -6.16 -6.85 -5.81
N LEU A 117 -5.01 -6.44 -6.37
CA LEU A 117 -4.90 -6.05 -7.78
C LEU A 117 -5.25 -7.19 -8.73
N ALA A 118 -4.78 -8.41 -8.47
CA ALA A 118 -5.12 -9.58 -9.28
C ALA A 118 -6.63 -9.85 -9.29
N ILE A 119 -7.30 -9.80 -8.14
CA ILE A 119 -8.76 -9.98 -8.04
C ILE A 119 -9.50 -8.92 -8.85
N THR A 120 -9.15 -7.64 -8.69
CA THR A 120 -9.78 -6.53 -9.42
C THR A 120 -9.56 -6.63 -10.92
N HIS A 121 -8.33 -6.91 -11.37
CA HIS A 121 -8.03 -7.00 -12.80
C HIS A 121 -8.59 -8.27 -13.45
N ILE A 122 -8.71 -9.39 -12.74
CA ILE A 122 -9.42 -10.59 -13.24
C ILE A 122 -10.91 -10.28 -13.48
N ALA A 123 -11.56 -9.54 -12.57
CA ALA A 123 -12.98 -9.17 -12.78
C ALA A 123 -13.16 -8.24 -13.99
N ILE A 124 -12.24 -7.28 -14.20
CA ILE A 124 -12.23 -6.41 -15.37
C ILE A 124 -11.96 -7.22 -16.66
N PHE A 125 -10.97 -8.11 -16.65
CA PHE A 125 -10.66 -9.00 -17.77
C PHE A 125 -11.86 -9.85 -18.17
N ASP A 126 -12.52 -10.49 -17.20
CA ASP A 126 -13.63 -11.39 -17.49
C ASP A 126 -14.85 -10.66 -18.08
N VAL A 127 -15.16 -9.41 -17.68
CA VAL A 127 -16.24 -8.66 -18.35
C VAL A 127 -15.86 -8.18 -19.75
N VAL A 128 -14.61 -7.74 -19.95
CA VAL A 128 -14.13 -7.32 -21.28
C VAL A 128 -14.14 -8.51 -22.23
N ASN A 129 -13.64 -9.66 -21.78
CA ASN A 129 -13.60 -10.88 -22.57
C ASN A 129 -14.98 -11.51 -22.78
N ALA A 130 -15.93 -11.37 -21.84
CA ALA A 130 -17.31 -11.83 -22.04
C ALA A 130 -18.08 -11.01 -23.08
N ILE A 131 -17.78 -9.72 -23.24
CA ILE A 131 -18.46 -8.83 -24.21
C ILE A 131 -17.77 -8.87 -25.58
N VAL A 132 -16.45 -8.66 -25.62
CA VAL A 132 -15.70 -8.55 -26.88
C VAL A 132 -15.30 -9.91 -27.44
N GLY A 133 -14.98 -10.87 -26.55
CA GLY A 133 -14.35 -12.14 -26.92
C GLY A 133 -12.90 -11.96 -27.38
N ARG A 134 -12.05 -12.97 -27.10
CA ARG A 134 -10.74 -13.26 -27.74
C ARG A 134 -9.97 -14.34 -26.99
N TYR A 135 -10.22 -14.47 -25.69
CA TYR A 135 -9.48 -15.35 -24.78
C TYR A 135 -10.42 -16.25 -23.97
N GLN A 136 -9.84 -17.15 -23.17
CA GLN A 136 -10.58 -17.93 -22.19
C GLN A 136 -10.81 -17.08 -20.92
N SER A 137 -12.06 -17.02 -20.43
CA SER A 137 -12.37 -16.39 -19.14
C SER A 137 -11.67 -17.13 -17.99
N TYR A 138 -11.10 -16.38 -17.05
CA TYR A 138 -10.46 -16.93 -15.84
C TYR A 138 -11.50 -17.56 -14.91
N THR A 139 -12.60 -16.84 -14.61
CA THR A 139 -13.66 -17.37 -13.74
C THR A 139 -14.65 -18.31 -14.42
N ARG A 140 -14.51 -18.51 -15.75
CA ARG A 140 -15.47 -19.19 -16.64
C ARG A 140 -16.81 -18.45 -16.76
N LEU A 141 -16.75 -17.12 -16.75
CA LEU A 141 -17.90 -16.26 -17.04
C LEU A 141 -18.36 -16.52 -18.49
N PRO A 142 -19.67 -16.75 -18.74
CA PRO A 142 -20.17 -16.98 -20.09
C PRO A 142 -20.16 -15.67 -20.91
N PRO A 143 -20.22 -15.76 -22.25
CA PRO A 143 -20.41 -14.59 -23.11
C PRO A 143 -21.62 -13.76 -22.69
N ALA A 144 -21.50 -12.45 -22.81
CA ALA A 144 -22.55 -11.50 -22.50
C ALA A 144 -23.62 -11.47 -23.60
N PRO A 145 -24.87 -11.08 -23.28
CA PRO A 145 -25.85 -10.75 -24.31
C PRO A 145 -25.35 -9.64 -25.25
N PRO A 146 -25.83 -9.59 -26.50
CA PRO A 146 -25.63 -8.43 -27.38
C PRO A 146 -25.99 -7.10 -26.69
N ASP A 147 -25.39 -6.03 -27.16
CA ASP A 147 -25.60 -4.65 -26.69
C ASP A 147 -25.25 -4.39 -25.20
N THR A 148 -24.65 -5.36 -24.50
CA THR A 148 -24.20 -5.18 -23.11
C THR A 148 -23.14 -4.08 -22.99
N SER A 149 -23.38 -3.08 -22.14
CA SER A 149 -22.48 -1.92 -22.01
C SER A 149 -21.15 -2.29 -21.35
N LEU A 150 -20.09 -2.35 -22.15
CA LEU A 150 -18.71 -2.63 -21.72
C LEU A 150 -18.22 -1.67 -20.63
N LYS A 151 -18.50 -0.37 -20.79
CA LYS A 151 -18.12 0.68 -19.83
C LYS A 151 -18.78 0.47 -18.46
N ALA A 152 -20.08 0.21 -18.45
CA ALA A 152 -20.81 -0.09 -17.22
C ALA A 152 -20.31 -1.38 -16.54
N ALA A 153 -19.99 -2.42 -17.32
CA ALA A 153 -19.47 -3.67 -16.80
C ALA A 153 -18.08 -3.54 -16.15
N ILE A 154 -17.14 -2.84 -16.82
CA ILE A 154 -15.80 -2.55 -16.27
C ILE A 154 -15.92 -1.82 -14.93
N ALA A 155 -16.73 -0.75 -14.87
CA ALA A 155 -16.88 0.05 -13.67
C ALA A 155 -17.46 -0.74 -12.50
N GLN A 156 -18.52 -1.52 -12.75
CA GLN A 156 -19.17 -2.31 -11.71
C GLN A 156 -18.28 -3.47 -11.22
N ALA A 157 -17.58 -4.16 -12.14
CA ALA A 157 -16.64 -5.23 -11.79
C ALA A 157 -15.49 -4.74 -10.90
N ALA A 158 -14.88 -3.62 -11.29
CA ALA A 158 -13.82 -2.98 -10.51
C ALA A 158 -14.33 -2.48 -9.16
N HIS A 159 -15.47 -1.80 -9.13
CA HIS A 159 -16.11 -1.31 -7.92
C HIS A 159 -16.35 -2.42 -6.90
N ASP A 160 -17.06 -3.49 -7.29
CA ASP A 160 -17.52 -4.51 -6.34
C ASP A 160 -16.35 -5.33 -5.78
N THR A 161 -15.29 -5.55 -6.58
CA THR A 161 -14.04 -6.14 -6.05
C THR A 161 -13.34 -5.22 -5.07
N LEU A 162 -13.21 -3.92 -5.38
CA LEU A 162 -12.55 -2.95 -4.51
C LEU A 162 -13.32 -2.73 -3.20
N VAL A 163 -14.65 -2.65 -3.23
CA VAL A 163 -15.48 -2.55 -2.01
C VAL A 163 -15.35 -3.78 -1.12
N ALA A 164 -15.25 -4.97 -1.70
CA ALA A 164 -15.04 -6.21 -0.93
C ALA A 164 -13.62 -6.32 -0.35
N LEU A 165 -12.62 -5.69 -0.96
CA LEU A 165 -11.21 -5.71 -0.53
C LEU A 165 -10.85 -4.57 0.42
N PHE A 166 -11.50 -3.41 0.29
CA PHE A 166 -11.29 -2.19 1.06
C PHE A 166 -12.63 -1.66 1.62
N PRO A 167 -13.35 -2.42 2.47
CA PRO A 167 -14.70 -2.06 2.91
C PRO A 167 -14.76 -0.72 3.65
N SER A 168 -13.70 -0.30 4.34
CA SER A 168 -13.62 1.02 4.97
C SER A 168 -13.63 2.19 3.97
N GLN A 169 -13.32 1.92 2.69
CA GLN A 169 -13.34 2.88 1.60
C GLN A 169 -14.64 2.83 0.76
N ALA A 170 -15.61 2.01 1.16
CA ALA A 170 -16.82 1.76 0.36
C ALA A 170 -17.59 3.05 0.00
N ALA A 171 -17.63 4.06 0.88
CA ALA A 171 -18.33 5.32 0.60
C ALA A 171 -17.75 6.09 -0.60
N SER A 172 -16.42 6.20 -0.70
CA SER A 172 -15.77 6.90 -1.82
C SER A 172 -15.79 6.06 -3.11
N LEU A 173 -15.73 4.74 -2.99
CA LEU A 173 -15.88 3.82 -4.12
C LEU A 173 -17.31 3.86 -4.71
N ASN A 174 -18.34 3.82 -3.87
CA ASN A 174 -19.75 3.97 -4.28
C ASN A 174 -19.98 5.30 -5.03
N GLU A 175 -19.43 6.39 -4.51
CA GLU A 175 -19.50 7.71 -5.15
C GLU A 175 -18.77 7.71 -6.51
N ARG A 176 -17.57 7.12 -6.60
CA ARG A 176 -16.84 6.98 -7.86
C ARG A 176 -17.60 6.13 -8.89
N LEU A 177 -18.27 5.06 -8.48
CA LEU A 177 -19.14 4.27 -9.37
C LEU A 177 -20.32 5.12 -9.87
N ARG A 178 -21.01 5.82 -8.96
CA ARG A 178 -22.12 6.71 -9.30
C ARG A 178 -21.72 7.80 -10.30
N THR A 179 -20.57 8.46 -10.09
CA THR A 179 -20.02 9.45 -11.03
C THR A 179 -19.69 8.82 -12.38
N SER A 180 -19.05 7.65 -12.39
CA SER A 180 -18.69 6.95 -13.64
C SER A 180 -19.93 6.61 -14.46
N LEU A 181 -20.92 5.92 -13.86
CA LEU A 181 -22.16 5.54 -14.54
C LEU A 181 -23.00 6.76 -14.98
N ALA A 182 -22.97 7.86 -14.24
CA ALA A 182 -23.64 9.10 -14.65
C ALA A 182 -23.05 9.70 -15.94
N ALA A 183 -21.74 9.54 -16.16
CA ALA A 183 -21.00 10.03 -17.33
C ALA A 183 -21.20 9.19 -18.62
N LEU A 184 -21.98 8.10 -18.56
CA LEU A 184 -22.37 7.34 -19.74
C LEU A 184 -23.27 8.19 -20.67
N GLN A 185 -22.73 8.56 -21.83
CA GLN A 185 -23.44 9.25 -22.91
C GLN A 185 -24.51 8.35 -23.54
N ASP A 186 -24.12 7.13 -23.92
CA ASP A 186 -25.05 6.07 -24.27
C ASP A 186 -25.27 5.16 -23.05
N ARG A 187 -26.56 4.90 -22.74
CA ARG A 187 -27.01 4.07 -21.62
C ARG A 187 -27.66 2.76 -22.08
N THR A 188 -27.67 2.49 -23.39
CA THR A 188 -28.06 1.20 -23.96
C THR A 188 -27.26 0.08 -23.30
N GLY A 189 -27.95 -0.98 -22.87
CA GLY A 189 -27.34 -2.11 -22.16
C GLY A 189 -26.62 -1.80 -20.84
N ALA A 190 -26.75 -0.59 -20.27
CA ALA A 190 -26.06 -0.23 -19.02
C ALA A 190 -26.47 -1.14 -17.85
N ALA A 191 -27.75 -1.50 -17.74
CA ALA A 191 -28.25 -2.43 -16.73
C ALA A 191 -27.65 -3.85 -16.89
N ALA A 192 -27.57 -4.36 -18.13
CA ALA A 192 -26.93 -5.64 -18.43
C ALA A 192 -25.41 -5.61 -18.13
N GLY A 193 -24.76 -4.48 -18.40
CA GLY A 193 -23.34 -4.27 -18.07
C GLY A 193 -23.10 -4.28 -16.56
N ILE A 194 -23.91 -3.56 -15.78
CA ILE A 194 -23.91 -3.60 -14.31
C ILE A 194 -24.09 -5.04 -13.82
N GLU A 195 -25.10 -5.76 -14.32
CA GLU A 195 -25.34 -7.13 -13.88
C GLU A 195 -24.16 -8.07 -14.22
N LEU A 196 -23.55 -7.91 -15.40
CA LEU A 196 -22.33 -8.66 -15.79
C LEU A 196 -21.15 -8.34 -14.86
N GLY A 197 -20.91 -7.06 -14.54
CA GLY A 197 -19.85 -6.65 -13.62
C GLY A 197 -20.01 -7.22 -12.22
N GLN A 198 -21.23 -7.19 -11.70
CA GLN A 198 -21.57 -7.85 -10.43
C GLN A 198 -21.32 -9.36 -10.48
N ARG A 199 -21.67 -10.04 -11.59
CA ARG A 199 -21.41 -11.48 -11.76
C ARG A 199 -19.91 -11.77 -11.78
N ALA A 200 -19.11 -11.01 -12.52
CA ALA A 200 -17.66 -11.17 -12.60
C ALA A 200 -16.97 -10.96 -11.25
N ALA A 201 -17.29 -9.86 -10.55
CA ALA A 201 -16.75 -9.56 -9.23
C ALA A 201 -17.10 -10.66 -8.22
N ARG A 202 -18.38 -11.08 -8.15
CA ARG A 202 -18.80 -12.20 -7.29
C ARG A 202 -18.08 -13.50 -7.63
N ALA A 203 -17.85 -13.81 -8.91
CA ALA A 203 -17.19 -15.04 -9.32
C ALA A 203 -15.74 -15.11 -8.84
N ILE A 204 -14.94 -14.06 -9.02
CA ILE A 204 -13.55 -14.06 -8.54
C ILE A 204 -13.49 -13.98 -7.01
N LEU A 205 -14.33 -13.15 -6.36
CA LEU A 205 -14.37 -13.05 -4.91
C LEU A 205 -14.74 -14.39 -4.26
N ALA A 206 -15.72 -15.13 -4.83
CA ALA A 206 -16.09 -16.46 -4.35
C ALA A 206 -14.95 -17.48 -4.50
N GLN A 207 -14.24 -17.47 -5.64
CA GLN A 207 -13.05 -18.33 -5.82
C GLN A 207 -11.93 -18.01 -4.81
N ARG A 208 -11.80 -16.75 -4.38
CA ARG A 208 -10.74 -16.29 -3.47
C ARG A 208 -11.17 -16.17 -2.00
N ALA A 209 -12.42 -16.45 -1.66
CA ALA A 209 -12.99 -16.26 -0.31
C ALA A 209 -12.34 -17.13 0.79
N ARG A 210 -11.69 -18.24 0.42
CA ARG A 210 -11.03 -19.19 1.34
C ARG A 210 -9.66 -19.61 0.82
N ASP A 211 -8.98 -18.71 0.12
CA ASP A 211 -7.70 -19.01 -0.54
C ASP A 211 -6.49 -19.05 0.41
N GLY A 212 -6.68 -18.81 1.71
CA GLY A 212 -5.61 -18.77 2.73
C GLY A 212 -5.25 -17.35 3.15
N ALA A 213 -5.53 -16.33 2.32
CA ALA A 213 -5.18 -14.94 2.64
C ALA A 213 -6.08 -14.32 3.72
N GLN A 214 -7.18 -14.99 4.11
CA GLN A 214 -8.02 -14.58 5.24
C GLN A 214 -7.37 -14.77 6.62
N HIS A 215 -6.20 -15.43 6.69
CA HIS A 215 -5.44 -15.53 7.93
C HIS A 215 -4.83 -14.16 8.29
N GLU A 216 -4.98 -13.74 9.54
CA GLU A 216 -4.36 -12.51 10.04
C GLU A 216 -2.83 -12.64 10.06
N GLU A 217 -2.14 -11.50 9.89
CA GLU A 217 -0.69 -11.44 10.03
C GLU A 217 -0.30 -11.63 11.50
N PRO A 218 0.54 -12.63 11.84
CA PRO A 218 0.85 -12.92 13.23
C PRO A 218 1.69 -11.80 13.86
N ARG A 219 1.41 -11.48 15.13
CA ARG A 219 2.10 -10.40 15.83
C ARG A 219 3.42 -10.92 16.39
N VAL A 220 4.47 -10.13 16.20
CA VAL A 220 5.79 -10.38 16.74
C VAL A 220 5.73 -10.38 18.26
N GLY A 221 6.28 -11.42 18.88
CA GLY A 221 6.29 -11.63 20.33
C GLY A 221 5.00 -12.21 20.90
N ILE A 222 4.01 -12.54 20.05
CA ILE A 222 2.75 -13.19 20.47
C ILE A 222 2.53 -14.46 19.63
N GLU A 223 2.05 -14.33 18.40
CA GLU A 223 1.85 -15.48 17.50
C GLU A 223 3.11 -15.85 16.71
N PHE A 224 3.99 -14.87 16.43
CA PHE A 224 5.30 -15.10 15.82
C PHE A 224 6.41 -14.83 16.83
N LEU A 225 7.19 -15.86 17.18
CA LEU A 225 8.30 -15.78 18.14
C LEU A 225 9.64 -15.89 17.39
N PRO A 226 10.36 -14.78 17.14
CA PRO A 226 11.65 -14.81 16.48
C PRO A 226 12.70 -15.53 17.34
N GLY A 227 13.53 -16.36 16.72
CA GLY A 227 14.66 -16.99 17.40
C GLY A 227 15.83 -16.01 17.61
N THR A 228 16.71 -16.34 18.56
CA THR A 228 17.87 -15.52 18.93
C THR A 228 19.19 -15.93 18.27
N ALA A 229 19.23 -17.10 17.63
CA ALA A 229 20.42 -17.61 16.95
C ALA A 229 20.74 -16.80 15.67
N PRO A 230 22.04 -16.69 15.28
CA PRO A 230 22.43 -16.08 14.01
C PRO A 230 21.72 -16.71 12.80
N GLY A 231 21.40 -15.88 11.80
CA GLY A 231 20.68 -16.30 10.58
C GLY A 231 19.16 -16.41 10.73
N LEU A 232 18.61 -16.36 11.94
CA LEU A 232 17.16 -16.27 12.14
C LEU A 232 16.69 -14.81 11.98
N TRP A 233 15.61 -14.61 11.23
CA TRP A 233 15.00 -13.29 11.07
C TRP A 233 14.54 -12.75 12.43
N ARG A 234 14.76 -11.45 12.64
CA ARG A 234 14.27 -10.67 13.77
C ARG A 234 13.74 -9.33 13.24
N PRO A 235 12.80 -8.68 13.94
CA PRO A 235 12.35 -7.35 13.59
C PRO A 235 13.52 -6.37 13.52
N ASP A 236 13.44 -5.41 12.61
CA ASP A 236 14.29 -4.23 12.63
C ASP A 236 14.06 -3.47 13.95
N PRO A 237 15.10 -3.23 14.79
CA PRO A 237 14.96 -2.54 16.06
C PRO A 237 14.53 -1.07 15.93
N LEU A 238 14.62 -0.46 14.74
CA LEU A 238 14.11 0.88 14.46
C LEU A 238 12.64 0.87 14.01
N SER A 239 12.15 -0.26 13.49
CA SER A 239 10.78 -0.37 13.01
C SER A 239 9.79 -0.50 14.16
N GLN A 240 8.74 0.32 14.11
CA GLN A 240 7.60 0.22 15.03
C GLN A 240 6.59 -0.87 14.60
N GLY A 241 6.88 -1.58 13.49
CA GLY A 241 6.02 -2.65 12.96
C GLY A 241 5.92 -3.85 13.91
N ARG A 242 4.68 -4.23 14.26
CA ARG A 242 4.40 -5.34 15.20
C ARG A 242 3.95 -6.64 14.52
N LEU A 243 3.90 -6.67 13.18
CA LEU A 243 3.41 -7.80 12.39
C LEU A 243 4.57 -8.51 11.68
N ALA A 244 4.58 -9.84 11.71
CA ALA A 244 5.45 -10.66 10.86
C ALA A 244 4.77 -10.85 9.49
N LEU A 245 4.75 -9.76 8.71
CA LEU A 245 4.05 -9.67 7.42
C LEU A 245 4.46 -10.81 6.48
N GLY A 246 3.47 -11.57 5.99
CA GLY A 246 3.66 -12.65 5.04
C GLY A 246 4.10 -13.98 5.65
N ALA A 247 4.20 -14.10 6.98
CA ALA A 247 4.69 -15.32 7.64
C ALA A 247 3.91 -16.61 7.27
N ARG A 248 2.63 -16.47 6.91
CA ARG A 248 1.76 -17.57 6.45
C ARG A 248 1.44 -17.52 4.95
N TRP A 249 2.10 -16.65 4.18
CA TRP A 249 1.72 -16.43 2.78
C TRP A 249 1.99 -17.63 1.86
N SER A 250 2.88 -18.54 2.24
CA SER A 250 3.08 -19.81 1.53
C SER A 250 1.88 -20.76 1.62
N GLU A 251 0.93 -20.49 2.50
CA GLU A 251 -0.34 -21.23 2.63
C GLU A 251 -1.42 -20.68 1.68
N VAL A 252 -1.18 -19.54 1.02
CA VAL A 252 -2.14 -18.95 0.08
C VAL A 252 -2.14 -19.75 -1.22
N THR A 253 -3.31 -20.26 -1.61
CA THR A 253 -3.56 -20.93 -2.88
C THR A 253 -3.16 -20.00 -4.03
N PRO A 254 -2.23 -20.36 -4.92
CA PRO A 254 -1.83 -19.48 -6.02
C PRO A 254 -2.98 -19.14 -6.98
N PHE A 255 -2.78 -18.16 -7.87
CA PHE A 255 -3.70 -17.89 -8.99
C PHE A 255 -3.40 -18.81 -10.18
N VAL A 256 -2.12 -18.92 -10.56
CA VAL A 256 -1.68 -19.65 -11.77
C VAL A 256 -0.63 -20.73 -11.52
N LEU A 257 0.01 -20.74 -10.34
CA LEU A 257 1.02 -21.73 -9.99
C LEU A 257 0.36 -23.03 -9.49
N GLN A 258 1.00 -24.16 -9.78
CA GLN A 258 0.57 -25.48 -9.30
C GLN A 258 0.77 -25.65 -7.78
N SER A 259 1.76 -24.96 -7.21
CA SER A 259 1.97 -24.88 -5.76
C SER A 259 2.76 -23.62 -5.38
N ALA A 260 2.67 -23.21 -4.12
CA ALA A 260 3.48 -22.10 -3.60
C ALA A 260 5.00 -22.38 -3.60
N ALA A 261 5.42 -23.64 -3.74
CA ALA A 261 6.82 -24.05 -3.79
C ALA A 261 7.37 -24.27 -5.22
N GLN A 262 6.56 -24.06 -6.27
CA GLN A 262 6.92 -24.38 -7.67
C GLN A 262 8.24 -23.76 -8.13
N PHE A 263 8.60 -22.58 -7.63
CA PHE A 263 9.86 -21.87 -7.94
C PHE A 263 10.70 -21.59 -6.69
N ARG A 264 10.61 -22.47 -5.67
CA ARG A 264 11.37 -22.30 -4.42
C ARG A 264 12.88 -22.50 -4.68
N LEU A 265 13.65 -21.46 -4.40
CA LEU A 265 15.12 -21.51 -4.46
C LEU A 265 15.70 -22.44 -3.36
N GLY A 266 16.95 -22.84 -3.55
CA GLY A 266 17.74 -23.52 -2.52
C GLY A 266 17.97 -22.65 -1.27
N PRO A 267 18.53 -23.21 -0.19
CA PRO A 267 18.87 -22.43 1.00
C PRO A 267 19.91 -21.35 0.68
N PRO A 268 19.93 -20.24 1.44
CA PRO A 268 20.98 -19.23 1.32
C PRO A 268 22.36 -19.82 1.69
N PRO A 269 23.48 -19.17 1.30
CA PRO A 269 24.82 -19.58 1.71
C PRO A 269 24.95 -19.72 3.22
N ALA A 270 25.70 -20.73 3.69
CA ALA A 270 25.91 -20.96 5.11
C ALA A 270 26.61 -19.75 5.77
N LEU A 271 26.28 -19.41 7.02
CA LEU A 271 26.84 -18.23 7.70
C LEU A 271 28.37 -18.25 7.85
N THR A 272 28.98 -19.44 7.79
CA THR A 272 30.44 -19.66 7.85
C THR A 272 31.10 -19.69 6.47
N SER A 273 30.34 -19.50 5.38
CA SER A 273 30.84 -19.58 4.01
C SER A 273 31.49 -18.26 3.55
N PRO A 274 32.50 -18.31 2.67
CA PRO A 274 33.06 -17.10 2.07
C PRO A 274 32.03 -16.33 1.24
N GLU A 275 31.05 -16.99 0.65
CA GLU A 275 29.96 -16.37 -0.11
C GLU A 275 29.07 -15.51 0.80
N TYR A 276 28.70 -16.00 1.98
CA TYR A 276 27.95 -15.21 2.97
C TYR A 276 28.77 -14.01 3.46
N ALA A 277 30.06 -14.22 3.76
CA ALA A 277 30.95 -13.14 4.20
C ALA A 277 31.10 -12.04 3.12
N ALA A 278 31.20 -12.41 1.85
CA ALA A 278 31.24 -11.45 0.73
C ALA A 278 29.95 -10.62 0.64
N ALA A 279 28.78 -11.27 0.65
CA ALA A 279 27.49 -10.59 0.61
C ALA A 279 27.27 -9.67 1.83
N PHE A 280 27.67 -10.11 3.02
CA PHE A 280 27.60 -9.30 4.24
C PHE A 280 28.47 -8.03 4.14
N HIS A 281 29.73 -8.16 3.69
CA HIS A 281 30.61 -7.01 3.50
C HIS A 281 30.13 -6.05 2.40
N GLU A 282 29.48 -6.56 1.35
CA GLU A 282 28.87 -5.71 0.32
C GLU A 282 27.75 -4.84 0.90
N VAL A 283 26.81 -5.44 1.64
CA VAL A 283 25.74 -4.72 2.33
C VAL A 283 26.32 -3.73 3.35
N GLN A 284 27.36 -4.10 4.10
CA GLN A 284 28.02 -3.17 5.02
C GLN A 284 28.66 -1.97 4.30
N ARG A 285 29.30 -2.21 3.16
CA ARG A 285 30.03 -1.20 2.36
C ARG A 285 29.10 -0.24 1.62
N LEU A 286 27.93 -0.70 1.17
CA LEU A 286 26.98 0.06 0.36
C LEU A 286 25.71 0.48 1.11
N GLY A 287 25.36 -0.15 2.23
CA GLY A 287 24.08 0.03 2.91
C GLY A 287 24.01 1.24 3.85
N GLY A 288 25.13 1.83 4.25
CA GLY A 288 25.17 2.94 5.21
C GLY A 288 24.35 4.17 4.80
N ASP A 289 23.91 4.94 5.78
CA ASP A 289 23.17 6.20 5.59
C ASP A 289 24.07 7.36 5.14
N GLY A 290 25.40 7.24 5.32
CA GLY A 290 26.36 8.30 5.06
C GLY A 290 26.43 9.39 6.15
N LEU A 291 25.71 9.22 7.26
CA LEU A 291 25.65 10.17 8.39
C LEU A 291 26.18 9.53 9.67
N LEU A 292 25.59 8.42 10.11
CA LEU A 292 26.01 7.64 11.28
C LEU A 292 26.79 6.38 10.88
N THR A 293 26.46 5.82 9.71
CA THR A 293 27.09 4.63 9.13
C THR A 293 27.74 5.02 7.79
N PRO A 294 29.09 5.01 7.69
CA PRO A 294 29.79 5.30 6.44
C PRO A 294 29.32 4.39 5.29
N THR A 295 29.34 4.92 4.07
CA THR A 295 29.00 4.17 2.86
C THR A 295 29.90 4.57 1.70
N LEU A 296 30.19 3.62 0.81
CA LEU A 296 30.83 3.87 -0.48
C LEU A 296 29.81 3.97 -1.62
N ARG A 297 28.50 3.90 -1.31
CA ARG A 297 27.41 4.01 -2.28
C ARG A 297 27.43 5.38 -2.95
N THR A 298 27.39 5.37 -4.28
CA THR A 298 27.31 6.57 -5.12
C THR A 298 25.93 7.24 -5.02
N LEU A 299 25.83 8.47 -5.56
CA LEU A 299 24.55 9.15 -5.68
C LEU A 299 23.59 8.40 -6.61
N GLU A 300 24.09 7.79 -7.69
CA GLU A 300 23.28 7.03 -8.64
C GLU A 300 22.69 5.78 -7.99
N GLU A 301 23.50 4.97 -7.31
CA GLU A 301 23.02 3.79 -6.55
C GLU A 301 22.02 4.19 -5.45
N THR A 302 22.20 5.36 -4.84
CA THR A 302 21.23 5.92 -3.86
C THR A 302 19.89 6.26 -4.53
N VAL A 303 19.91 6.89 -5.71
CA VAL A 303 18.69 7.20 -6.47
C VAL A 303 18.00 5.91 -6.94
N ILE A 304 18.76 4.91 -7.40
CA ILE A 304 18.22 3.61 -7.81
C ILE A 304 17.52 2.91 -6.63
N GLY A 305 18.15 2.87 -5.46
CA GLY A 305 17.54 2.29 -4.25
C GLY A 305 16.25 2.99 -3.85
N LEU A 306 16.24 4.33 -3.84
CA LEU A 306 15.04 5.12 -3.51
C LEU A 306 13.92 5.00 -4.54
N PHE A 307 14.26 4.87 -5.83
CA PHE A 307 13.27 4.75 -6.91
C PHE A 307 12.42 3.48 -6.79
N TRP A 308 13.06 2.35 -6.44
CA TRP A 308 12.42 1.05 -6.34
C TRP A 308 11.79 0.73 -4.97
N ALA A 309 12.05 1.55 -3.95
CA ALA A 309 11.66 1.34 -2.56
C ALA A 309 10.17 0.97 -2.40
N TYR A 310 9.27 1.97 -2.49
CA TYR A 310 7.83 1.76 -2.31
C TYR A 310 7.52 0.94 -1.04
N ASP A 311 8.19 1.19 0.09
CA ASP A 311 8.09 0.35 1.29
C ASP A 311 6.83 0.61 2.14
N GLY A 312 5.66 0.68 1.49
CA GLY A 312 4.38 0.93 2.16
C GLY A 312 4.25 2.34 2.74
N THR A 313 5.03 3.30 2.25
CA THR A 313 5.03 4.69 2.73
C THR A 313 3.65 5.35 2.54
N PRO A 314 3.18 6.19 3.47
CA PRO A 314 1.90 6.91 3.34
C PRO A 314 1.79 7.66 2.02
N GLY A 315 0.66 7.51 1.33
CA GLY A 315 0.40 8.06 -0.02
C GLY A 315 1.14 7.35 -1.17
N LEU A 316 2.12 6.49 -0.89
CA LEU A 316 2.93 5.79 -1.90
C LEU A 316 2.55 4.31 -2.07
N GLY A 317 2.26 3.60 -0.98
CA GLY A 317 1.92 2.17 -1.02
C GLY A 317 3.11 1.23 -1.33
N PRO A 318 2.84 -0.07 -1.56
CA PRO A 318 3.86 -1.12 -1.69
C PRO A 318 4.34 -1.32 -3.15
N PRO A 319 5.43 -2.07 -3.42
CA PRO A 319 6.02 -2.20 -4.77
C PRO A 319 5.07 -2.65 -5.90
N PRO A 320 4.06 -3.52 -5.68
CA PRO A 320 3.07 -3.83 -6.73
C PRO A 320 2.37 -2.61 -7.32
N ARG A 321 2.22 -1.52 -6.58
CA ARG A 321 1.67 -0.25 -7.10
C ARG A 321 2.60 0.40 -8.12
N LEU A 322 3.91 0.43 -7.87
CA LEU A 322 4.91 0.91 -8.83
C LEU A 322 4.91 0.06 -10.10
N TYR A 323 4.93 -1.27 -9.96
CA TYR A 323 4.93 -2.17 -11.11
C TYR A 323 3.68 -2.00 -11.99
N ASN A 324 2.53 -1.73 -11.37
CA ASN A 324 1.29 -1.45 -12.09
C ASN A 324 1.30 -0.10 -12.84
N GLN A 325 1.88 0.95 -12.25
CA GLN A 325 2.11 2.22 -12.95
C GLN A 325 3.03 2.04 -14.17
N ILE A 326 4.11 1.26 -14.02
CA ILE A 326 5.03 0.93 -15.12
C ILE A 326 4.31 0.12 -16.20
N ALA A 327 3.50 -0.88 -15.84
CA ALA A 327 2.73 -1.68 -16.78
C ALA A 327 1.74 -0.82 -17.59
N LEU A 328 1.05 0.14 -16.97
CA LEU A 328 0.17 1.08 -17.66
C LEU A 328 0.93 2.00 -18.64
N ILE A 329 2.14 2.46 -18.28
CA ILE A 329 2.99 3.23 -19.18
C ILE A 329 3.38 2.38 -20.41
N ILE A 330 3.81 1.14 -20.20
CA ILE A 330 4.19 0.21 -21.28
C ILE A 330 2.99 -0.07 -22.19
N ALA A 331 1.82 -0.40 -21.63
CA ALA A 331 0.61 -0.66 -22.41
C ALA A 331 0.16 0.57 -23.21
N THR A 332 0.36 1.78 -22.68
CA THR A 332 0.08 3.04 -23.40
C THR A 332 1.07 3.26 -24.53
N GLN A 333 2.37 3.01 -24.32
CA GLN A 333 3.39 3.09 -25.36
C GLN A 333 3.20 2.06 -26.49
N GLN A 334 2.65 0.89 -26.17
CA GLN A 334 2.31 -0.16 -27.14
C GLN A 334 0.98 0.07 -27.88
N GLY A 335 0.21 1.10 -27.50
CA GLY A 335 -1.09 1.38 -28.11
C GLY A 335 -2.15 0.31 -27.81
N ALA A 336 -2.11 -0.28 -26.60
CA ALA A 336 -2.97 -1.40 -26.24
C ALA A 336 -4.48 -1.06 -26.32
N ASP A 337 -5.22 -1.88 -27.08
CA ASP A 337 -6.68 -1.88 -27.16
C ASP A 337 -7.33 -2.27 -25.80
N VAL A 338 -8.66 -2.12 -25.67
CA VAL A 338 -9.35 -2.42 -24.41
C VAL A 338 -9.18 -3.87 -23.93
N VAL A 339 -9.08 -4.83 -24.85
CA VAL A 339 -8.88 -6.26 -24.54
C VAL A 339 -7.43 -6.54 -24.19
N GLN A 340 -6.48 -5.93 -24.90
CA GLN A 340 -5.04 -6.01 -24.61
C GLN A 340 -4.68 -5.38 -23.26
N LEU A 341 -5.27 -4.23 -22.94
CA LEU A 341 -5.05 -3.53 -21.67
C LEU A 341 -5.68 -4.27 -20.47
N ALA A 342 -6.76 -5.02 -20.70
CA ALA A 342 -7.39 -5.85 -19.68
C ALA A 342 -6.74 -7.24 -19.53
N ARG A 343 -5.87 -7.67 -20.46
CA ARG A 343 -5.31 -9.03 -20.55
C ARG A 343 -4.04 -9.24 -19.74
#